data_AF-A0A2E3RZQ0-F1
#
_entry.id   AF-A0A2E3RZQ0-F1
#
_cell.length_a   1.000
_cell.length_b   1.000
_cell.length_c   1.000
_cell.angle_alpha   90.00
_cell.angle_beta   90.00
_cell.angle_gamma   90.00
#
_symmetry.space_group_name_H-M   'P 1'
#
loop_
_entity.id
_entity.type
_entity.pdbx_description
1 polymer ?
#
loop_
_entity_poly.entity_id
_entity_poly.type
_entity_poly.pdbx_seq_one_letter_code
_entity_poly.pdbx_strand_id
1 'polypeptide(L)'
;MNPQRLAPWVTLFAALLLFMQFVWLMHLAFISGGKYMFREIHCGAIILPMWFFARAGWSLLCGNTNKKNCLRAGSIISILIGLGLMLFDTMNSIAVTLTTLFCFFATIAGCLALILMKREPRKENSK
;
A
#
# COMPACT_ATOMS: atom_id res chain seq x y z
N MET A 1 5.32 18.03 -16.72
CA MET A 1 5.84 17.12 -15.67
C MET A 1 5.71 15.69 -16.18
N ASN A 2 6.78 14.89 -16.24
CA ASN A 2 6.74 13.57 -16.89
C ASN A 2 5.93 12.59 -16.00
N PRO A 3 4.73 12.11 -16.40
CA PRO A 3 3.82 11.36 -15.52
C PRO A 3 4.43 10.05 -15.00
N GLN A 4 5.37 9.47 -15.75
CA GLN A 4 6.11 8.28 -15.34
C GLN A 4 7.10 8.52 -14.20
N ARG A 5 7.63 9.75 -14.07
CA ARG A 5 8.48 10.12 -12.93
C ARG A 5 7.69 10.17 -11.62
N LEU A 6 6.39 10.41 -11.65
CA LEU A 6 5.53 10.44 -10.46
C LEU A 6 5.14 9.04 -9.97
N ALA A 7 5.02 8.06 -10.86
CA ALA A 7 4.65 6.69 -10.51
C ALA A 7 5.51 6.05 -9.38
N PRO A 8 6.85 6.12 -9.39
CA PRO A 8 7.67 5.61 -8.27
C PRO A 8 7.36 6.32 -6.95
N TRP A 9 7.23 7.65 -6.97
CA TRP A 9 6.95 8.45 -5.77
C TRP A 9 5.58 8.12 -5.17
N VAL A 10 4.55 7.98 -6.01
CA VAL A 10 3.21 7.57 -5.56
C VAL A 10 3.23 6.17 -4.96
N THR A 11 4.03 5.26 -5.53
CA THR A 11 4.17 3.89 -5.02
C THR A 11 4.90 3.85 -3.68
N LEU A 12 5.97 4.64 -3.53
CA LEU A 12 6.68 4.79 -2.26
C LEU A 12 5.84 5.49 -1.20
N PHE A 13 5.00 6.45 -1.61
CA PHE A 13 4.04 7.09 -0.73
C PHE A 13 3.02 6.07 -0.19
N ALA A 14 2.51 5.16 -1.04
CA ALA A 14 1.64 4.07 -0.59
C ALA A 14 2.35 3.17 0.45
N ALA A 15 3.62 2.83 0.22
CA ALA A 15 4.41 2.06 1.18
C ALA A 15 4.62 2.82 2.50
N LEU A 16 4.89 4.12 2.44
CA LEU A 16 5.07 4.98 3.62
C LEU A 16 3.79 5.07 4.45
N LEU A 17 2.62 5.18 3.82
CA LEU A 17 1.32 5.18 4.50
C LEU A 17 1.11 3.89 5.30
N LEU A 18 1.40 2.74 4.69
CA LEU A 18 1.30 1.44 5.37
C LEU A 18 2.35 1.28 6.47
N PHE A 19 3.55 1.84 6.28
CA PHE A 19 4.59 1.87 7.31
C PHE A 19 4.17 2.70 8.54
N MET A 20 3.59 3.89 8.34
CA MET A 20 3.06 4.71 9.43
C MET A 20 1.98 3.96 10.21
N GLN A 21 1.08 3.26 9.50
CA GLN A 21 0.07 2.43 10.14
C GLN A 21 0.68 1.26 10.92
N PHE A 22 1.71 0.62 10.37
CA PHE A 22 2.44 -0.46 11.04
C PHE A 22 3.11 0.04 12.34
N VAL A 23 3.83 1.17 12.29
CA VAL A 23 4.46 1.78 13.47
C VAL A 23 3.41 2.13 14.52
N TRP A 24 2.29 2.69 14.09
CA TRP A 24 1.20 3.04 15.00
C TRP A 24 0.61 1.80 15.69
N LEU A 25 0.36 0.71 14.96
CA LEU A 25 -0.12 -0.55 15.54
C LEU A 25 0.91 -1.18 16.49
N MET A 26 2.20 -1.14 16.15
CA MET A 26 3.29 -1.61 17.02
C MET A 26 3.40 -0.78 18.30
N HIS A 27 3.28 0.54 18.21
CA HIS A 27 3.30 1.41 19.38
C HIS A 27 2.12 1.08 20.32
N LEU A 28 0.95 0.90 19.73
CA LEU A 28 -0.24 0.47 20.42
C LEU A 28 -0.03 -0.92 21.07
N ALA A 29 0.59 -1.88 20.36
CA ALA A 29 0.97 -3.21 20.88
C ALA A 29 1.78 -3.12 22.17
N PHE A 30 2.78 -2.23 22.17
CA PHE A 30 3.66 -2.01 23.29
C PHE A 30 2.96 -1.36 24.49
N ILE A 31 2.17 -0.30 24.29
CA ILE A 31 1.47 0.41 25.38
C ILE A 31 0.45 -0.49 26.09
N SER A 32 -0.28 -1.32 25.32
CA SER A 32 -1.40 -2.13 25.85
C SER A 32 -0.98 -3.50 26.39
N GLY A 33 0.32 -3.76 26.51
CA GLY A 33 0.86 -4.90 27.25
C GLY A 33 0.53 -6.27 26.67
N GLY A 34 0.54 -6.42 25.34
CA GLY A 34 0.53 -7.73 24.66
C GLY A 34 -0.73 -8.60 24.82
N LYS A 35 -1.78 -8.15 25.53
CA LYS A 35 -2.97 -8.96 25.83
C LYS A 35 -3.89 -9.25 24.63
N TYR A 36 -3.57 -8.75 23.44
CA TYR A 36 -4.44 -8.84 22.27
C TYR A 36 -3.71 -9.51 21.08
N MET A 37 -3.89 -10.83 20.92
CA MET A 37 -3.47 -11.58 19.71
C MET A 37 -4.00 -10.93 18.41
N PHE A 38 -5.15 -10.25 18.48
CA PHE A 38 -5.73 -9.49 17.38
C PHE A 38 -4.77 -8.42 16.80
N ARG A 39 -3.86 -7.86 17.60
CA ARG A 39 -2.90 -6.82 17.16
C ARG A 39 -1.80 -7.37 16.25
N GLU A 40 -1.33 -8.59 16.54
CA GLU A 40 -0.26 -9.23 15.77
C GLU A 40 -0.73 -9.62 14.38
N ILE A 41 -2.00 -10.06 14.27
CA ILE A 41 -2.64 -10.37 12.99
C ILE A 41 -2.73 -9.11 12.11
N HIS A 42 -3.11 -7.96 12.69
CA HIS A 42 -3.15 -6.68 11.98
C HIS A 42 -1.77 -6.19 11.52
N CYS A 43 -0.75 -6.29 12.38
CA CYS A 43 0.63 -5.96 12.01
C CYS A 43 1.17 -6.85 10.88
N GLY A 44 0.94 -8.17 10.97
CA GLY A 44 1.37 -9.13 9.95
C GLY A 44 0.67 -8.90 8.60
N ALA A 45 -0.62 -8.58 8.62
CA ALA A 45 -1.40 -8.30 7.43
C ALA A 45 -0.85 -7.10 6.64
N ILE A 46 -0.43 -6.03 7.32
CA ILE A 46 0.03 -4.78 6.68
C ILE A 46 1.46 -4.86 6.14
N ILE A 47 2.31 -5.73 6.71
CA ILE A 47 3.68 -5.95 6.24
C ILE A 47 3.71 -6.40 4.77
N LEU A 48 2.81 -7.30 4.38
CA LEU A 48 2.76 -7.86 3.03
C LEU A 48 2.57 -6.77 1.95
N PRO A 49 1.48 -5.99 1.95
CA PRO A 49 1.26 -4.94 0.95
C PRO A 49 2.34 -3.85 1.03
N MET A 50 2.83 -3.51 2.23
CA MET A 50 3.93 -2.55 2.40
C MET A 50 5.18 -3.01 1.64
N TRP A 51 5.57 -4.28 1.79
CA TRP A 51 6.74 -4.82 1.11
C TRP A 51 6.59 -4.84 -0.41
N PHE A 52 5.40 -5.20 -0.91
CA PHE A 52 5.11 -5.17 -2.35
C PHE A 52 5.18 -3.76 -2.93
N PHE A 53 4.62 -2.76 -2.26
CA PHE A 53 4.69 -1.36 -2.69
C PHE A 53 6.12 -0.81 -2.59
N ALA A 54 6.84 -1.04 -1.50
CA ALA A 54 8.22 -0.58 -1.35
C ALA A 54 9.12 -1.16 -2.45
N ARG A 55 9.00 -2.47 -2.73
CA ARG A 55 9.78 -3.15 -3.77
C ARG A 55 9.43 -2.66 -5.17
N ALA A 56 8.15 -2.40 -5.45
CA ALA A 56 7.72 -1.85 -6.72
C ALA A 56 8.24 -0.42 -6.90
N GLY A 57 8.08 0.44 -5.88
CA GLY A 57 8.56 1.83 -5.88
C GLY A 57 10.06 1.95 -6.09
N TRP A 58 10.86 1.14 -5.37
CA TRP A 58 12.30 1.10 -5.53
C TRP A 58 12.74 0.66 -6.93
N SER A 59 12.13 -0.40 -7.47
CA SER A 59 12.44 -0.87 -8.83
C SER A 59 12.14 0.16 -9.91
N LEU A 60 11.07 0.93 -9.74
CA LEU A 60 10.70 2.00 -10.66
C LEU A 60 11.67 3.18 -10.59
N LEU A 61 12.20 3.50 -9.40
CA LEU A 61 13.28 4.48 -9.26
C LEU A 61 14.56 4.02 -9.98
N CYS A 62 14.88 2.73 -9.93
CA CYS A 62 15.99 2.14 -10.68
C CYS A 62 15.73 2.02 -12.20
N GLY A 63 14.61 2.55 -12.72
CA GLY A 63 14.27 2.52 -14.15
C GLY A 63 13.76 1.17 -14.66
N ASN A 64 13.54 0.18 -13.78
CA ASN A 64 13.09 -1.14 -14.16
C ASN A 64 11.56 -1.24 -14.08
N THR A 65 10.91 -1.21 -15.25
CA THR A 65 9.44 -1.16 -15.42
C THR A 65 8.75 -2.52 -15.25
N ASN A 66 9.51 -3.59 -14.98
CA ASN A 66 9.03 -4.97 -14.96
C ASN A 66 8.28 -5.38 -13.67
N LYS A 67 7.93 -4.43 -12.80
CA LYS A 67 7.29 -4.68 -11.49
C LYS A 67 5.80 -4.31 -11.41
N LYS A 68 5.13 -4.14 -12.56
CA LYS A 68 3.65 -3.93 -12.61
C LYS A 68 2.88 -4.98 -11.81
N ASN A 69 3.34 -6.23 -11.81
CA ASN A 69 2.73 -7.33 -11.06
C ASN A 69 2.86 -7.15 -9.54
N CYS A 70 3.99 -6.65 -9.03
CA CYS A 70 4.16 -6.37 -7.60
C CYS A 70 3.23 -5.24 -7.13
N LEU A 71 3.07 -4.21 -7.96
CA LEU A 71 2.18 -3.09 -7.67
C LEU A 71 0.71 -3.52 -7.65
N ARG A 72 0.31 -4.34 -8.63
CA ARG A 72 -1.02 -4.94 -8.68
C ARG A 72 -1.28 -5.88 -7.49
N ALA A 73 -0.30 -6.71 -7.13
CA ALA A 73 -0.39 -7.57 -5.96
C ALA A 73 -0.56 -6.76 -4.66
N GLY A 74 0.25 -5.71 -4.46
CA GLY A 74 0.14 -4.80 -3.33
C GLY A 74 -1.25 -4.17 -3.20
N SER A 75 -1.79 -3.63 -4.30
CA SER A 75 -3.15 -3.07 -4.33
C SER A 75 -4.23 -4.09 -4.02
N ILE A 76 -4.17 -5.29 -4.61
CA ILE A 76 -5.16 -6.35 -4.35
C ILE A 76 -5.12 -6.78 -2.88
N ILE A 77 -3.92 -6.99 -2.33
CA ILE A 77 -3.75 -7.38 -0.93
C ILE A 77 -4.27 -6.30 0.00
N SER A 78 -3.97 -5.02 -0.25
CA SER A 78 -4.51 -3.90 0.54
C SER A 78 -6.03 -3.83 0.52
N ILE A 79 -6.67 -4.08 -0.64
CA ILE A 79 -8.14 -4.16 -0.75
C ILE A 79 -8.69 -5.32 0.08
N LEU A 80 -8.10 -6.50 -0.05
CA LEU A 80 -8.55 -7.70 0.68
C LEU A 80 -8.46 -7.51 2.19
N ILE A 81 -7.39 -6.87 2.67
CA ILE A 81 -7.24 -6.55 4.09
C ILE A 81 -8.30 -5.53 4.51
N GLY A 82 -8.46 -4.43 3.77
CA GLY A 82 -9.47 -3.41 4.11
C GLY A 82 -10.90 -3.98 4.14
N LEU A 83 -11.27 -4.82 3.16
CA LEU A 83 -12.57 -5.51 3.12
C LEU A 83 -12.71 -6.55 4.23
N GLY A 84 -11.66 -7.33 4.50
CA GLY A 84 -11.66 -8.31 5.58
C GLY A 84 -11.90 -7.65 6.93
N LEU A 85 -11.26 -6.51 7.19
CA LEU A 85 -11.46 -5.72 8.40
C LEU A 85 -12.89 -5.18 8.52
N MET A 86 -13.49 -4.75 7.41
CA MET A 86 -14.88 -4.30 7.38
C MET A 86 -15.88 -5.43 7.66
N LEU A 87 -15.60 -6.65 7.18
CA LEU A 87 -16.53 -7.78 7.26
C LEU A 87 -16.45 -8.55 8.57
N PHE A 88 -15.25 -8.68 9.14
CA PHE A 88 -14.99 -9.56 10.29
C PHE A 88 -14.75 -8.81 11.60
N ASP A 89 -14.50 -7.50 11.56
CA ASP A 89 -14.15 -6.72 12.74
C ASP A 89 -15.13 -5.55 12.93
N THR A 90 -15.42 -5.21 14.19
CA THR A 90 -16.34 -4.11 14.47
C THR A 90 -15.63 -2.77 14.32
N MET A 91 -16.22 -1.87 13.52
CA MET A 91 -15.76 -0.47 13.31
C MET A 91 -15.65 0.37 14.59
N ASN A 92 -16.04 -0.18 15.74
CA ASN A 92 -15.90 0.48 17.04
C ASN A 92 -14.45 0.57 17.52
N SER A 93 -13.54 -0.24 16.95
CA SER A 93 -12.12 -0.15 17.26
C SER A 93 -11.44 0.90 16.37
N ILE A 94 -10.89 1.95 16.99
CA ILE A 94 -10.08 2.98 16.31
C ILE A 94 -8.96 2.36 15.46
N ALA A 95 -8.42 1.21 15.89
CA ALA A 95 -7.38 0.50 15.15
C ALA A 95 -7.89 -0.10 13.83
N VAL A 96 -9.11 -0.63 13.81
CA VAL A 96 -9.74 -1.19 12.62
C VAL A 96 -10.06 -0.06 11.63
N THR A 97 -10.65 1.03 12.13
CA THR A 97 -11.03 2.18 11.31
C THR A 97 -9.82 2.84 10.63
N LEU A 98 -8.75 3.10 11.39
CA LEU A 98 -7.53 3.67 10.82
C LEU A 98 -6.86 2.70 9.85
N THR A 99 -6.73 1.42 10.20
CA THR A 99 -6.12 0.43 9.30
C THR A 99 -6.87 0.33 7.97
N THR A 100 -8.21 0.32 8.02
CA THR A 100 -9.05 0.29 6.83
C THR A 100 -8.85 1.53 5.96
N LEU A 101 -8.82 2.72 6.56
CA LEU A 101 -8.56 3.98 5.84
C LEU A 101 -7.18 3.98 5.18
N PHE A 102 -6.12 3.62 5.91
CA PHE A 102 -4.76 3.57 5.37
C PHE A 102 -4.62 2.53 4.24
N CYS A 103 -5.25 1.36 4.38
CA CYS A 103 -5.32 0.36 3.31
C CYS A 103 -6.05 0.90 2.07
N PHE A 104 -7.12 1.67 2.24
CA PHE A 104 -7.87 2.27 1.14
C PHE A 104 -7.04 3.34 0.41
N PHE A 105 -6.38 4.24 1.13
CA PHE A 105 -5.50 5.24 0.53
C PHE A 105 -4.28 4.62 -0.17
N ALA A 106 -3.66 3.60 0.43
CA ALA A 106 -2.56 2.86 -0.19
C ALA A 106 -3.01 2.16 -1.48
N THR A 107 -4.22 1.60 -1.49
CA THR A 107 -4.83 1.02 -2.69
C THR A 107 -5.00 2.06 -3.79
N ILE A 108 -5.60 3.22 -3.46
CA ILE A 108 -5.83 4.31 -4.43
C ILE A 108 -4.49 4.77 -5.02
N ALA A 109 -3.48 4.99 -4.18
CA ALA A 109 -2.14 5.36 -4.62
C ALA A 109 -1.53 4.28 -5.53
N GLY A 110 -1.65 3.00 -5.17
CA GLY A 110 -1.21 1.89 -6.01
C GLY A 110 -1.91 1.84 -7.38
N CYS A 111 -3.23 2.02 -7.40
CA CYS A 111 -4.01 2.10 -8.64
C CYS A 111 -3.61 3.31 -9.48
N LEU A 112 -3.38 4.47 -8.86
CA LEU A 112 -2.91 5.67 -9.54
C LEU A 112 -1.54 5.44 -10.19
N ALA A 113 -0.62 4.79 -9.48
CA ALA A 113 0.69 4.42 -10.02
C ALA A 113 0.58 3.44 -11.21
N LEU A 114 -0.34 2.48 -11.17
CA LEU A 114 -0.64 1.60 -12.32
C LEU A 114 -1.17 2.38 -13.53
N ILE A 115 -2.06 3.34 -13.31
CA ILE A 115 -2.62 4.19 -14.37
C ILE A 115 -1.51 5.06 -14.99
N LEU A 116 -0.66 5.66 -14.15
CA LEU A 116 0.47 6.48 -14.58
C LEU A 116 1.49 5.67 -15.42
N MET A 117 1.68 4.38 -15.12
CA MET A 117 2.52 3.49 -15.93
C MET A 117 1.87 2.96 -17.21
N LYS A 118 0.53 2.96 -17.30
CA LYS A 118 -0.19 2.62 -18.52
C LYS A 118 -0.30 3.80 -19.48
N ARG A 119 -0.28 5.03 -18.96
CA ARG A 119 -0.09 6.26 -19.75
C ARG A 119 1.38 6.35 -20.19
N GLU A 120 1.82 5.47 -21.08
CA GLU A 120 2.94 5.80 -21.95
C GLU A 120 2.55 7.01 -22.82
N PRO A 121 3.46 7.96 -23.08
CA PRO A 121 3.24 8.88 -24.18
C PRO A 121 3.10 8.03 -25.45
N ARG A 122 1.97 8.15 -26.14
CA ARG A 122 1.80 7.71 -27.52
C ARG A 122 3.07 8.16 -28.25
N LYS A 123 3.87 7.22 -28.78
CA LYS A 123 4.99 7.53 -29.68
C LYS A 123 4.40 8.21 -30.90
N GLU A 124 4.25 9.52 -30.81
CA GLU A 124 4.13 10.40 -31.95
C GLU A 124 5.57 10.54 -32.48
N ASN A 125 5.75 10.20 -33.76
CA ASN A 125 7.02 10.03 -34.49
C ASN A 125 7.61 8.60 -34.48
N SER A 126 7.14 7.79 -35.43
CA SER A 126 8.07 7.44 -36.51
C SER A 126 7.43 7.90 -37.82
N LYS A 127 8.04 8.92 -38.42
CA LYS A 127 7.84 9.30 -39.83
C LYS A 127 8.20 8.15 -40.74
#